data_AF-A0A6B2FYJ2-F1
#
_entry.id   AF-A0A6B2FYJ2-F1
#
_cell.length_a   1.000
_cell.length_b   1.000
_cell.length_c   1.000
_cell.angle_alpha   90.00
_cell.angle_beta   90.00
_cell.angle_gamma   90.00
#
_symmetry.space_group_name_H-M   'P 1'
#
loop_
_entity.id
_entity.type
_entity.pdbx_description
1 polymer ?
#
loop_
_entity_poly.entity_id
_entity_poly.type
_entity_poly.pdbx_seq_one_letter_code
_entity_poly.pdbx_strand_id
1 'polypeptide(L)'
;KENPFLHRLHVKFLESFHSDNDDKFADFNYIRLNAICWNITSLFLLKRENVIDRRKVVEFVQSCLNDDGGYGAYPEYGSNIHSTLCAIQIFVMFDDFFTFKYR
;
A
#
# COMPACT_ATOMS: atom_id res chain seq x y z
N LYS A 1 -2.48 0.62 -35.30
CA LYS A 1 -1.86 1.41 -34.23
C LYS A 1 -1.46 0.43 -33.14
N GLU A 2 -0.18 0.23 -32.89
CA GLU A 2 0.27 -0.63 -31.78
C GLU A 2 -0.23 -0.03 -30.46
N ASN A 3 -0.78 -0.88 -29.59
CA ASN A 3 -1.18 -0.47 -28.26
C ASN A 3 0.11 -0.22 -27.45
N PRO A 4 0.39 1.02 -27.01
CA PRO A 4 1.65 1.37 -26.35
C PRO A 4 1.68 0.93 -24.88
N PHE A 5 0.92 -0.11 -24.49
CA PHE A 5 0.93 -0.60 -23.12
C PHE A 5 2.25 -1.31 -22.83
N LEU A 6 3.19 -0.55 -22.26
CA LEU A 6 4.58 -0.97 -21.99
C LEU A 6 4.64 -1.86 -20.74
N HIS A 7 3.87 -2.95 -20.71
CA HIS A 7 3.67 -3.83 -19.57
C HIS A 7 4.96 -4.14 -18.80
N ARG A 8 6.01 -4.56 -19.51
CA ARG A 8 7.31 -4.90 -18.89
C ARG A 8 7.97 -3.70 -18.19
N LEU A 9 7.85 -2.50 -18.76
CA LEU A 9 8.42 -1.29 -18.17
C LEU A 9 7.59 -0.81 -16.98
N HIS A 10 6.27 -0.94 -17.03
CA HIS A 10 5.40 -0.64 -15.89
C HIS A 10 5.73 -1.53 -14.69
N VAL A 11 5.82 -2.84 -14.90
CA VAL A 11 6.17 -3.77 -13.81
C VAL A 11 7.54 -3.46 -13.23
N LYS A 12 8.56 -3.23 -14.08
CA LYS A 12 9.90 -2.88 -13.61
C LYS A 12 9.92 -1.60 -12.76
N PHE A 13 9.16 -0.58 -13.15
CA PHE A 13 9.04 0.66 -12.39
C PHE A 13 8.35 0.41 -11.04
N LEU A 14 7.26 -0.34 -11.02
CA LEU A 14 6.52 -0.65 -9.79
C LEU A 14 7.33 -1.52 -8.83
N GLU A 15 8.10 -2.48 -9.32
CA GLU A 15 9.00 -3.31 -8.49
C GLU A 15 10.14 -2.50 -7.86
N SER A 16 10.58 -1.42 -8.51
CA SER A 16 11.59 -0.52 -7.95
C SER A 16 11.07 0.37 -6.82
N PHE A 17 9.76 0.41 -6.61
CA PHE A 17 9.15 1.07 -5.48
C PHE A 17 9.35 0.21 -4.22
N HIS A 18 10.51 0.36 -3.59
CA HIS A 18 10.75 -0.23 -2.28
C HIS A 18 10.23 0.71 -1.20
N SER A 19 9.48 0.16 -0.25
CA SER A 19 9.01 0.88 0.93
C SER A 19 10.12 1.11 1.96
N ASP A 20 11.39 0.98 1.59
CA ASP A 20 12.50 1.02 2.54
C ASP A 20 12.72 2.45 3.08
N ASN A 21 13.28 2.47 4.29
CA ASN A 21 13.48 3.62 5.17
C ASN A 21 14.59 4.56 4.67
N ASP A 22 14.48 5.05 3.44
CA ASP A 22 15.33 6.14 3.00
C ASP A 22 14.79 7.44 3.63
N ASP A 23 15.61 8.11 4.45
CA ASP A 23 15.36 9.46 5.01
C ASP A 23 14.88 10.46 3.95
N LYS A 24 15.16 10.19 2.66
CA LYS A 24 14.69 10.93 1.48
C LYS A 24 13.17 10.95 1.31
N PHE A 25 12.44 10.03 1.94
CA PHE A 25 10.99 9.93 1.83
C PHE A 25 10.23 10.43 3.06
N ALA A 26 10.92 10.95 4.09
CA ALA A 26 10.27 11.53 5.26
C ALA A 26 9.29 12.66 4.86
N ASP A 27 9.66 13.47 3.87
CA ASP A 27 8.82 14.52 3.31
C ASP A 27 7.53 13.99 2.69
N PHE A 28 7.47 12.71 2.30
CA PHE A 28 6.30 12.07 1.67
C PHE A 28 5.48 11.21 2.65
N ASN A 29 5.75 11.28 3.96
CA ASN A 29 5.00 10.51 4.96
C ASN A 29 3.49 10.82 4.92
N TYR A 30 3.10 12.05 4.59
CA TYR A 30 1.69 12.44 4.46
C TYR A 30 0.92 11.69 3.36
N ILE A 31 1.59 10.95 2.47
CA ILE A 31 0.96 10.18 1.38
C ILE A 31 1.44 8.72 1.31
N ARG A 32 2.25 8.25 2.27
CA ARG A 32 2.98 6.97 2.20
C ARG A 32 2.06 5.75 2.04
N LEU A 33 1.04 5.61 2.88
CA LEU A 33 0.07 4.51 2.78
C LEU A 33 -0.67 4.51 1.43
N ASN A 34 -1.02 5.69 0.92
CA ASN A 34 -1.71 5.82 -0.36
C ASN A 34 -0.80 5.38 -1.51
N ALA A 35 0.48 5.79 -1.50
CA ALA A 35 1.46 5.38 -2.50
C ALA A 35 1.66 3.85 -2.52
N ILE A 36 1.71 3.22 -1.34
CA ILE A 36 1.79 1.76 -1.19
C ILE A 36 0.54 1.10 -1.80
N CYS A 37 -0.66 1.60 -1.47
CA CYS A 37 -1.91 1.07 -2.03
C CYS A 37 -1.95 1.15 -3.56
N TRP A 38 -1.55 2.29 -4.15
CA TRP A 38 -1.53 2.46 -5.60
C TRP A 38 -0.53 1.51 -6.29
N ASN A 39 0.65 1.34 -5.70
CA ASN A 39 1.65 0.40 -6.20
C ASN A 39 1.13 -1.03 -6.19
N ILE A 40 0.61 -1.50 -5.05
CA ILE A 40 0.05 -2.84 -4.88
C ILE A 40 -1.11 -3.05 -5.84
N THR A 41 -2.05 -2.12 -5.91
CA THR A 41 -3.21 -2.20 -6.80
C THR A 41 -2.76 -2.35 -8.26
N SER A 42 -1.76 -1.58 -8.66
CA SER A 42 -1.20 -1.68 -10.02
C SER A 42 -0.58 -3.05 -10.27
N LEU A 43 0.18 -3.60 -9.32
CA LEU A 43 0.77 -4.94 -9.43
C LEU A 43 -0.30 -6.05 -9.49
N PHE A 44 -1.37 -5.93 -8.71
CA PHE A 44 -2.52 -6.84 -8.77
C PHE A 44 -3.21 -6.81 -10.13
N LEU A 45 -3.48 -5.61 -10.66
CA LEU A 45 -4.08 -5.43 -11.98
C LEU A 45 -3.20 -6.00 -13.10
N LEU A 46 -1.88 -5.99 -12.91
CA LEU A 46 -0.90 -6.56 -13.83
C LEU A 46 -0.64 -8.07 -13.60
N LYS A 47 -1.32 -8.71 -12.64
CA LYS A 47 -1.10 -10.12 -12.25
C LYS A 47 0.36 -10.40 -11.83
N ARG A 48 0.94 -9.47 -11.08
CA ARG A 48 2.33 -9.50 -10.58
C ARG A 48 2.39 -9.36 -9.06
N GLU A 49 1.36 -9.81 -8.35
CA GLU A 49 1.27 -9.79 -6.90
C GLU A 49 2.38 -10.61 -6.20
N ASN A 50 3.01 -11.55 -6.92
CA ASN A 50 4.07 -12.41 -6.40
C ASN A 50 5.35 -11.68 -5.97
N VAL A 51 5.52 -10.41 -6.37
CA VAL A 51 6.69 -9.59 -6.02
C VAL A 51 6.49 -8.78 -4.74
N ILE A 52 5.28 -8.81 -4.17
CA ILE A 52 4.90 -8.00 -3.02
C ILE A 52 5.22 -8.78 -1.73
N ASP A 53 5.98 -8.17 -0.83
CA ASP A 53 6.15 -8.66 0.53
C ASP A 53 4.90 -8.33 1.35
N ARG A 54 3.91 -9.24 1.28
CA ARG A 54 2.61 -9.10 1.96
C ARG A 54 2.76 -8.82 3.45
N ARG A 55 3.70 -9.49 4.13
CA ARG A 55 3.89 -9.36 5.58
C ARG A 55 4.34 -7.96 5.93
N LYS A 56 5.36 -7.43 5.25
CA LYS A 56 5.85 -6.06 5.49
C LYS A 56 4.76 -5.01 5.24
N VAL A 57 3.97 -5.20 4.19
CA VAL A 57 2.86 -4.30 3.87
C VAL A 57 1.82 -4.32 4.99
N VAL A 58 1.36 -5.50 5.41
CA VAL A 58 0.36 -5.64 6.48
C VAL A 58 0.86 -5.01 7.78
N GLU A 59 2.11 -5.27 8.17
CA GLU A 59 2.73 -4.67 9.35
C GLU A 59 2.72 -3.12 9.28
N PHE A 60 3.06 -2.55 8.13
CA PHE A 60 3.02 -1.10 7.92
C PHE A 60 1.59 -0.55 7.99
N VAL A 61 0.63 -1.16 7.28
CA VAL A 61 -0.77 -0.71 7.28
C VAL A 61 -1.32 -0.74 8.70
N GLN A 62 -1.09 -1.82 9.45
CA GLN A 62 -1.50 -1.95 10.85
C GLN A 62 -0.89 -0.86 11.75
N SER A 63 0.38 -0.49 11.52
CA SER A 63 1.02 0.59 12.28
C SER A 63 0.42 1.98 12.03
N CYS A 64 -0.41 2.13 10.99
CA CYS A 64 -1.13 3.37 10.68
C CYS A 64 -2.56 3.42 11.27
N LEU A 65 -3.05 2.37 11.94
CA LEU A 65 -4.36 2.33 12.57
C LEU A 65 -4.40 3.21 13.83
N ASN A 66 -5.45 4.01 13.97
CA ASN A 66 -5.71 4.82 15.16
C ASN A 66 -6.88 4.25 15.99
N ASP A 67 -7.03 4.74 17.22
CA ASP A 67 -8.07 4.30 18.18
C ASP A 67 -9.50 4.58 17.70
N ASP A 68 -9.69 5.52 16.77
CA ASP A 68 -10.98 5.82 16.14
C ASP A 68 -11.38 4.81 15.04
N GLY A 69 -10.53 3.81 14.77
CA GLY A 69 -10.72 2.81 13.73
C GLY A 69 -10.35 3.26 12.32
N GLY A 70 -9.95 4.53 12.16
CA GLY A 70 -9.41 5.06 10.91
C GLY A 70 -7.91 4.83 10.77
N TYR A 71 -7.39 5.06 9.57
CA TYR A 71 -5.95 4.97 9.28
C TYR A 71 -5.37 6.34 8.93
N GLY A 72 -4.17 6.61 9.45
CA GLY A 72 -3.29 7.70 9.03
C GLY A 72 -2.50 7.36 7.76
N ALA A 73 -1.81 8.34 7.17
CA ALA A 73 -0.94 8.10 6.02
C ALA A 73 0.40 7.45 6.37
N TYR A 74 0.78 7.56 7.64
CA TYR A 74 2.01 7.07 8.26
C TYR A 74 1.72 6.80 9.75
N PRO A 75 2.53 5.99 10.46
CA PRO A 75 2.38 5.85 11.91
C PRO A 75 2.28 7.18 12.64
N GLU A 76 1.44 7.22 13.68
CA GLU A 76 1.16 8.39 14.52
C GLU A 76 0.44 9.56 13.82
N TYR A 77 0.14 9.46 12.52
CA TYR A 77 -0.63 10.48 11.81
C TYR A 77 -2.12 10.27 12.02
N GLY A 78 -2.86 11.37 12.17
CA GLY A 78 -4.30 11.35 12.35
C GLY A 78 -5.05 10.66 11.19
N SER A 79 -6.16 10.02 11.54
CA SER A 79 -7.04 9.31 10.61
C SER A 79 -7.55 10.22 9.50
N ASN A 80 -7.60 9.68 8.28
CA ASN A 80 -8.27 10.35 7.16
C ASN A 80 -8.94 9.33 6.23
N ILE A 81 -9.92 9.78 5.45
CA ILE A 81 -10.74 8.91 4.61
C ILE A 81 -9.95 8.20 3.52
N HIS A 82 -8.90 8.84 2.99
CA HIS A 82 -8.14 8.31 1.87
C HIS A 82 -7.20 7.18 2.33
N SER A 83 -6.46 7.41 3.42
CA SER A 83 -5.65 6.40 4.08
C SER A 83 -6.49 5.21 4.55
N THR A 84 -7.67 5.46 5.12
CA THR A 84 -8.60 4.41 5.57
C THR A 84 -9.10 3.56 4.39
N LEU A 85 -9.50 4.19 3.27
CA LEU A 85 -9.85 3.49 2.05
C LEU A 85 -8.69 2.61 1.55
N CYS A 86 -7.48 3.17 1.51
CA CYS A 86 -6.28 2.47 1.06
C CYS A 86 -5.96 1.24 1.92
N ALA A 87 -6.06 1.35 3.25
CA ALA A 87 -5.87 0.22 4.17
C ALA A 87 -6.88 -0.90 3.89
N ILE A 88 -8.18 -0.58 3.82
CA ILE A 88 -9.25 -1.55 3.52
C ILE A 88 -8.99 -2.24 2.19
N GLN A 89 -8.65 -1.47 1.14
CA GLN A 89 -8.38 -2.01 -0.18
C GLN A 89 -7.20 -3.00 -0.16
N ILE A 90 -6.11 -2.69 0.55
CA ILE A 90 -4.96 -3.61 0.70
C ILE A 90 -5.40 -4.91 1.37
N PHE A 91 -6.12 -4.85 2.50
CA PHE A 91 -6.57 -6.05 3.20
C PHE A 91 -7.50 -6.91 2.33
N VAL A 92 -8.43 -6.29 1.61
CA VAL A 92 -9.33 -6.99 0.67
C VAL A 92 -8.54 -7.67 -0.45
N MET A 93 -7.56 -6.99 -1.05
CA MET A 93 -6.72 -7.57 -2.10
C MET A 93 -5.87 -8.75 -1.60
N PHE A 94 -5.49 -8.74 -0.33
CA PHE A 94 -4.72 -9.82 0.27
C PHE A 94 -5.57 -10.97 0.81
N ASP A 95 -6.90 -10.84 0.79
CA ASP A 95 -7.85 -11.74 1.47
C ASP A 95 -7.54 -11.87 2.98
N ASP A 96 -7.01 -10.80 3.58
CA ASP A 96 -6.58 -10.75 4.98
C ASP A 96 -7.67 -10.12 5.86
N PHE A 97 -8.86 -10.71 5.81
CA PHE A 97 -9.98 -10.29 6.66
C PHE A 97 -9.84 -10.80 8.10
N PHE A 98 -8.97 -11.79 8.35
CA PHE A 98 -8.79 -12.38 9.68
C PHE A 98 -8.15 -11.41 10.68
N THR A 99 -7.41 -10.42 10.20
CA THR A 99 -6.88 -9.31 11.01
C THR A 99 -7.99 -8.47 11.66
N PHE A 100 -9.20 -8.40 11.10
CA PHE A 100 -10.33 -7.64 11.67
C PHE A 100 -11.00 -8.32 12.86
N LYS A 101 -10.74 -9.61 13.12
CA LYS A 101 -11.58 -10.43 14.02
C LYS A 101 -11.14 -10.51 15.48
N TYR A 102 -10.02 -9.89 15.87
CA TYR A 102 -9.45 -10.06 17.21
C TYR A 102 -9.13 -8.77 17.97
N ARG A 103 -9.92 -7.71 17.77
CA ARG A 103 -10.04 -6.62 18.75
C ARG A 103 -11.50 -6.34 19.03
#